data_AF-A0A7C7ARV5-F1
#
_entry.id   AF-A0A7C7ARV5-F1
#
_cell.length_a   1.000
_cell.length_b   1.000
_cell.length_c   1.000
_cell.angle_alpha   90.00
_cell.angle_beta   90.00
_cell.angle_gamma   90.00
#
_symmetry.space_group_name_H-M   'P 1'
#
loop_
_entity.id
_entity.type
_entity.pdbx_description
1 polymer ?
#
loop_
_entity_poly.entity_id
_entity_poly.type
_entity_poly.pdbx_seq_one_letter_code
_entity_poly.pdbx_strand_id
1 'polypeptide(L)'
;DGVKSNVEAPRKNDGSIPKTSEINTLGIEVTKGENGNWFIGKTWWSNSYGYIGNRGGNNNSIGIESCVNQGSDVFLTWQLLAKLVAKLMEENGLYFEHVVQHHYFSGKDCPMTMRNSNNWPLFMKMVEAEYFIRTLYKDYTIRFISNNTEYIDNRGRIINLPNTPMRASYTVEVTHTQTNKTEYKLFYVNLPAKS
;
A
#
# COMPACT_ATOMS: atom_id res chain seq x y z
N ASP A 1 -22.45 -22.59 -21.02
CA ASP A 1 -23.76 -22.85 -20.37
C ASP A 1 -23.94 -22.00 -19.11
N GLY A 2 -24.16 -20.69 -19.27
CA GLY A 2 -24.36 -19.80 -18.13
C GLY A 2 -25.81 -19.85 -17.64
N VAL A 3 -26.01 -20.23 -16.38
CA VAL A 3 -27.32 -20.08 -15.70
C VAL A 3 -27.44 -18.63 -15.23
N LYS A 4 -28.59 -17.99 -15.50
CA LYS A 4 -28.86 -16.63 -15.04
C LYS A 4 -28.82 -16.57 -13.52
N SER A 5 -27.99 -15.67 -12.98
CA SER A 5 -27.90 -15.44 -11.53
C SER A 5 -29.13 -14.70 -11.01
N ASN A 6 -29.53 -14.99 -9.77
CA ASN A 6 -30.53 -14.22 -9.01
C ASN A 6 -29.94 -12.98 -8.35
N VAL A 7 -28.62 -12.77 -8.47
CA VAL A 7 -27.94 -11.58 -7.95
C VAL A 7 -28.23 -10.41 -8.88
N GLU A 8 -28.95 -9.41 -8.38
CA GLU A 8 -29.23 -8.20 -9.13
C GLU A 8 -28.02 -7.27 -9.17
N ALA A 9 -27.79 -6.66 -10.34
CA ALA A 9 -26.89 -5.52 -10.45
C ALA A 9 -27.40 -4.34 -9.61
N PRO A 10 -26.50 -3.51 -9.03
CA PRO A 10 -26.92 -2.32 -8.32
C PRO A 10 -27.65 -1.37 -9.28
N ARG A 11 -28.56 -0.55 -8.76
CA ARG A 11 -29.29 0.45 -9.57
C ARG A 11 -28.69 1.83 -9.36
N LYS A 12 -28.69 2.65 -10.41
CA LYS A 12 -28.44 4.09 -10.30
C LYS A 12 -29.62 4.78 -9.62
N ASN A 13 -29.44 6.03 -9.23
CA ASN A 13 -30.51 6.83 -8.60
C ASN A 13 -31.74 7.03 -9.50
N ASP A 14 -31.56 6.98 -10.83
CA ASP A 14 -32.65 7.04 -11.81
C ASP A 14 -33.31 5.67 -12.08
N GLY A 15 -32.91 4.61 -11.35
CA GLY A 15 -33.41 3.24 -11.50
C GLY A 15 -32.78 2.44 -12.66
N SER A 16 -31.94 3.08 -13.48
CA SER A 16 -31.25 2.39 -14.58
C SER A 16 -30.18 1.41 -14.07
N ILE A 17 -29.88 0.41 -14.90
CA ILE A 17 -28.81 -0.56 -14.63
C ILE A 17 -27.48 0.03 -15.14
N PRO A 18 -26.46 0.17 -14.28
CA PRO A 18 -25.13 0.60 -14.67
C PRO A 18 -24.44 -0.44 -15.56
N LYS A 19 -23.59 0.04 -16.45
CA LYS A 19 -22.84 -0.74 -17.43
C LYS A 19 -21.54 -1.25 -16.82
N THR A 20 -20.97 -2.30 -17.43
CA THR A 20 -19.65 -2.82 -17.05
C THR A 20 -18.54 -1.76 -17.12
N SER A 21 -18.63 -0.82 -18.06
CA SER A 21 -17.69 0.31 -18.19
C SER A 21 -17.76 1.28 -17.00
N GLU A 22 -18.77 1.15 -16.14
CA GLU A 22 -18.97 1.96 -14.94
C GLU A 22 -18.53 1.20 -13.69
N ILE A 23 -17.87 0.04 -13.82
CA ILE A 23 -17.11 -0.57 -12.71
C ILE A 23 -15.88 0.29 -12.44
N ASN A 24 -15.59 0.55 -11.16
CA ASN A 24 -14.40 1.31 -10.79
C ASN A 24 -13.11 0.64 -11.29
N THR A 25 -12.03 1.41 -11.39
CA THR A 25 -10.77 0.95 -12.02
C THR A 25 -10.04 -0.17 -11.28
N LEU A 26 -10.43 -0.47 -10.03
CA LEU A 26 -9.89 -1.58 -9.23
C LEU A 26 -10.76 -2.85 -9.29
N GLY A 27 -11.85 -2.82 -10.07
CA GLY A 27 -12.70 -3.97 -10.32
C GLY A 27 -13.66 -4.31 -9.18
N ILE A 28 -14.23 -5.50 -9.27
CA ILE A 28 -15.16 -6.06 -8.29
C ILE A 28 -14.48 -7.18 -7.52
N GLU A 29 -14.76 -7.27 -6.23
CA GLU A 29 -14.36 -8.35 -5.36
C GLU A 29 -14.95 -9.68 -5.83
N VAL A 30 -14.07 -10.63 -6.15
CA VAL A 30 -14.45 -12.00 -6.48
C VAL A 30 -13.54 -12.95 -5.74
N THR A 31 -14.12 -13.91 -5.02
CA THR A 31 -13.41 -14.96 -4.30
C THR A 31 -13.77 -16.32 -4.87
N LYS A 32 -12.78 -17.19 -5.09
CA LYS A 32 -13.03 -18.59 -5.46
C LYS A 32 -13.15 -19.41 -4.18
N GLY A 33 -14.31 -20.03 -3.95
CA GLY A 33 -14.51 -20.93 -2.83
C GLY A 33 -13.83 -22.28 -3.03
N GLU A 34 -13.68 -23.05 -1.94
CA GLU A 34 -13.09 -24.39 -1.95
C GLU A 34 -13.81 -25.36 -2.89
N ASN A 35 -15.11 -25.16 -3.09
CA ASN A 35 -15.94 -25.92 -4.03
C ASN A 35 -15.69 -25.57 -5.51
N GLY A 36 -14.73 -24.68 -5.80
CA GLY A 36 -14.38 -24.24 -7.16
C GLY A 36 -15.28 -23.15 -7.73
N ASN A 37 -16.35 -22.75 -7.04
CA ASN A 37 -17.27 -21.71 -7.49
C ASN A 37 -16.71 -20.32 -7.21
N TRP A 38 -17.09 -19.36 -8.06
CA TRP A 38 -16.78 -17.95 -7.87
C TRP A 38 -17.90 -17.26 -7.11
N PHE A 39 -17.54 -16.52 -6.07
CA PHE A 39 -18.42 -15.73 -5.23
C PHE A 39 -18.11 -14.26 -5.45
N ILE A 40 -19.15 -13.48 -5.75
CA ILE A 40 -19.05 -12.04 -5.92
C ILE A 40 -19.51 -11.34 -4.64
N GLY A 41 -18.73 -10.38 -4.18
CA GLY A 41 -19.12 -9.52 -3.07
C GLY A 41 -20.35 -8.67 -3.41
N LYS A 42 -21.06 -8.16 -2.40
CA LYS A 42 -22.17 -7.24 -2.65
C LYS A 42 -21.63 -5.95 -3.26
N THR A 43 -22.06 -5.61 -4.47
CA THR A 43 -21.72 -4.34 -5.13
C THR A 43 -22.77 -3.26 -4.86
N TRP A 44 -22.40 -1.99 -5.04
CA TRP A 44 -23.33 -0.86 -4.93
C TRP A 44 -22.98 0.26 -5.91
N TRP A 45 -23.97 1.11 -6.23
CA TRP A 45 -23.79 2.29 -7.06
C TRP A 45 -23.38 3.49 -6.20
N SER A 46 -22.18 4.01 -6.46
CA SER A 46 -21.68 5.23 -5.85
C SER A 46 -22.17 6.44 -6.63
N ASN A 47 -23.24 7.06 -6.15
CA ASN A 47 -23.81 8.22 -6.83
C ASN A 47 -22.84 9.41 -6.89
N SER A 48 -22.01 9.57 -5.85
CA SER A 48 -21.04 10.67 -5.79
C SER A 48 -19.90 10.54 -6.79
N TYR A 49 -19.51 9.31 -7.15
CA TYR A 49 -18.35 9.06 -8.01
C TYR A 49 -18.71 8.44 -9.37
N GLY A 50 -19.98 8.04 -9.57
CA GLY A 50 -20.45 7.50 -10.85
C GLY A 50 -19.92 6.11 -11.17
N TYR A 51 -19.62 5.30 -10.15
CA TYR A 51 -19.07 3.95 -10.33
C TYR A 51 -19.82 2.88 -9.53
N ILE A 52 -19.78 1.65 -10.04
CA ILE A 52 -20.02 0.44 -9.28
C ILE A 52 -18.80 0.20 -8.38
N GLY A 53 -19.05 0.15 -7.08
CA GLY A 53 -18.05 -0.09 -6.04
C GLY A 53 -18.33 -1.37 -5.25
N ASN A 54 -17.32 -1.82 -4.51
CA ASN A 54 -17.45 -2.94 -3.58
C ASN A 54 -18.08 -2.43 -2.27
N ARG A 55 -19.13 -3.09 -1.76
CA ARG A 55 -19.73 -2.74 -0.47
C ARG A 55 -18.93 -3.38 0.65
N GLY A 56 -19.07 -2.87 1.88
CA GLY A 56 -18.49 -3.48 3.07
C GLY A 56 -17.38 -2.65 3.72
N GLY A 57 -16.82 -1.67 3.03
CA GLY A 57 -15.78 -0.78 3.57
C GLY A 57 -16.12 -0.19 4.94
N ASN A 58 -17.34 0.32 5.14
CA ASN A 58 -17.72 0.89 6.45
C ASN A 58 -18.04 -0.14 7.53
N ASN A 59 -18.31 -1.40 7.14
CA ASN A 59 -18.81 -2.42 8.07
C ASN A 59 -17.70 -3.37 8.52
N ASN A 60 -16.72 -3.62 7.65
CA ASN A 60 -15.76 -4.71 7.76
C ASN A 60 -14.32 -4.25 7.52
N SER A 61 -14.01 -2.96 7.64
CA SER A 61 -12.65 -2.45 7.38
C SER A 61 -12.17 -1.47 8.45
N ILE A 62 -10.85 -1.29 8.48
CA ILE A 62 -10.19 -0.24 9.26
C ILE A 62 -9.83 0.88 8.28
N GLY A 63 -10.52 2.01 8.36
CA GLY A 63 -10.22 3.19 7.55
C GLY A 63 -9.04 3.97 8.12
N ILE A 64 -8.01 4.21 7.30
CA ILE A 64 -6.85 5.04 7.68
C ILE A 64 -6.75 6.19 6.67
N GLU A 65 -6.80 7.42 7.16
CA GLU A 65 -6.65 8.63 6.35
C GLU A 65 -5.30 9.29 6.68
N SER A 66 -4.40 9.36 5.70
CA SER A 66 -3.12 10.04 5.84
C SER A 66 -3.22 11.49 5.38
N CYS A 67 -2.82 12.44 6.21
CA CYS A 67 -2.82 13.85 5.84
C CYS A 67 -1.70 14.17 4.83
N VAL A 68 -2.05 14.97 3.82
CA VAL A 68 -1.10 15.56 2.87
C VAL A 68 -1.22 17.07 2.99
N ASN A 69 -0.21 17.71 3.57
CA ASN A 69 -0.18 19.16 3.81
C ASN A 69 1.02 19.79 3.11
N GLN A 70 0.94 21.07 2.77
CA GLN A 70 2.07 21.81 2.22
C GLN A 70 3.25 21.77 3.21
N GLY A 71 4.45 21.48 2.69
CA GLY A 71 5.67 21.34 3.50
C GLY A 71 5.80 20.01 4.25
N SER A 72 4.80 19.12 4.18
CA SER A 72 4.92 17.78 4.76
C SER A 72 5.79 16.86 3.90
N ASP A 73 6.48 15.94 4.57
CA ASP A 73 7.23 14.88 3.93
C ASP A 73 6.31 13.69 3.62
N VAL A 74 5.72 13.71 2.43
CA VAL A 74 4.73 12.70 2.01
C VAL A 74 5.29 11.27 2.04
N PHE A 75 6.58 11.10 1.70
CA PHE A 75 7.21 9.79 1.73
C PHE A 75 7.42 9.28 3.16
N LEU A 76 7.79 10.16 4.10
CA LEU A 76 7.85 9.79 5.51
C LEU A 76 6.47 9.36 6.02
N THR A 77 5.43 10.11 5.67
CA THR A 77 4.05 9.75 6.02
C THR A 77 3.70 8.36 5.50
N TRP A 78 4.03 8.03 4.24
CA TRP A 78 3.79 6.71 3.68
C TRP A 78 4.62 5.61 4.34
N GLN A 79 5.88 5.88 4.71
CA GLN A 79 6.72 4.93 5.46
C GLN A 79 6.13 4.61 6.85
N LEU A 80 5.66 5.63 7.57
CA LEU A 80 5.01 5.44 8.87
C LEU A 80 3.64 4.75 8.73
N LEU A 81 2.89 5.09 7.69
CA LEU A 81 1.63 4.44 7.36
C LEU A 81 1.85 2.95 7.05
N ALA A 82 2.89 2.60 6.29
CA ALA A 82 3.21 1.21 5.98
C ALA A 82 3.50 0.39 7.24
N LYS A 83 4.22 0.96 8.22
CA LYS A 83 4.43 0.35 9.54
C LYS A 83 3.14 0.09 10.29
N LEU A 84 2.23 1.06 10.29
CA LEU A 84 0.93 0.92 10.92
C LEU A 84 0.09 -0.16 10.24
N VAL A 85 0.03 -0.16 8.91
CA VAL A 85 -0.70 -1.17 8.12
C VAL A 85 -0.13 -2.56 8.38
N ALA A 86 1.19 -2.76 8.32
CA ALA A 86 1.81 -4.04 8.59
C ALA A 86 1.50 -4.57 10.00
N LYS A 87 1.51 -3.68 11.01
CA LYS A 87 1.09 -4.03 12.38
C LYS A 87 -0.37 -4.49 12.42
N LEU A 88 -1.28 -3.72 11.81
CA LEU A 88 -2.70 -4.07 11.77
C LEU A 88 -2.95 -5.38 11.01
N MET A 89 -2.20 -5.64 9.94
CA MET A 89 -2.28 -6.89 9.21
C MET A 89 -1.89 -8.08 10.08
N GLU A 90 -0.75 -7.99 10.78
CA GLU A 90 -0.31 -9.03 11.71
C GLU A 90 -1.35 -9.27 12.82
N GLU A 91 -1.81 -8.21 13.48
CA GLU A 91 -2.76 -8.31 14.60
C GLU A 91 -4.12 -8.87 14.22
N ASN A 92 -4.55 -8.70 12.97
CA ASN A 92 -5.85 -9.15 12.48
C ASN A 92 -5.77 -10.37 11.53
N GLY A 93 -4.59 -10.96 11.34
CA GLY A 93 -4.40 -12.09 10.44
C GLY A 93 -4.71 -11.78 8.97
N LEU A 94 -4.47 -10.54 8.54
CA LEU A 94 -4.73 -10.08 7.18
C LEU A 94 -3.50 -10.24 6.28
N TYR A 95 -3.76 -10.45 5.00
CA TYR A 95 -2.76 -10.53 3.92
C TYR A 95 -2.87 -9.35 2.95
N PHE A 96 -1.89 -9.22 2.05
CA PHE A 96 -1.68 -8.03 1.21
C PHE A 96 -2.89 -7.65 0.35
N GLU A 97 -3.69 -8.62 -0.09
CA GLU A 97 -4.92 -8.42 -0.85
C GLU A 97 -6.04 -7.70 -0.05
N HIS A 98 -5.95 -7.69 1.27
CA HIS A 98 -6.89 -6.98 2.14
C HIS A 98 -6.53 -5.50 2.31
N VAL A 99 -5.35 -5.08 1.85
CA VAL A 99 -4.95 -3.66 1.84
C VAL A 99 -5.44 -3.04 0.54
N VAL A 100 -6.54 -2.30 0.64
CA VAL A 100 -7.21 -1.70 -0.52
C VAL A 100 -7.37 -0.19 -0.38
N GLN A 101 -7.54 0.48 -1.52
CA GLN A 101 -7.76 1.92 -1.60
C GLN A 101 -9.24 2.25 -1.36
N HIS A 102 -9.57 3.46 -0.90
CA HIS A 102 -10.97 3.90 -0.85
C HIS A 102 -11.64 3.82 -2.25
N HIS A 103 -10.87 4.05 -3.32
CA HIS A 103 -11.34 3.85 -4.70
C HIS A 103 -11.97 2.46 -4.95
N TYR A 104 -11.47 1.41 -4.29
CA TYR A 104 -11.98 0.05 -4.41
C TYR A 104 -13.44 -0.07 -3.97
N PHE A 105 -13.82 0.68 -2.94
CA PHE A 105 -15.16 0.61 -2.36
C PHE A 105 -16.17 1.52 -3.07
N SER A 106 -15.76 2.69 -3.56
CA SER A 106 -16.70 3.72 -4.01
C SER A 106 -16.35 4.37 -5.35
N GLY A 107 -15.18 4.09 -5.93
CA GLY A 107 -14.66 4.82 -7.07
C GLY A 107 -14.12 6.22 -6.74
N LYS A 108 -14.10 6.62 -5.45
CA LYS A 108 -13.46 7.87 -5.02
C LYS A 108 -12.00 7.90 -5.45
N ASP A 109 -11.50 9.02 -5.97
CA ASP A 109 -10.07 9.17 -6.21
C ASP A 109 -9.30 9.39 -4.89
N CYS A 110 -9.20 8.33 -4.08
CA CYS A 110 -8.53 8.33 -2.79
C CYS A 110 -7.84 6.96 -2.56
N PRO A 111 -6.56 6.94 -2.11
CA PRO A 111 -5.70 8.07 -1.73
C PRO A 111 -5.15 8.85 -2.94
N MET A 112 -5.58 10.11 -3.09
CA MET A 112 -5.45 10.90 -4.33
C MET A 112 -3.99 11.11 -4.75
N THR A 113 -3.16 11.63 -3.86
CA THR A 113 -1.74 11.92 -4.14
C THR A 113 -0.99 10.66 -4.56
N MET A 114 -1.27 9.53 -3.91
CA MET A 114 -0.60 8.27 -4.20
C MET A 114 -1.07 7.66 -5.54
N ARG A 115 -2.37 7.78 -5.86
CA ARG A 115 -2.94 7.33 -7.14
C ARG A 115 -2.42 8.15 -8.31
N ASN A 116 -2.52 9.48 -8.22
CA ASN A 116 -2.15 10.38 -9.31
C ASN A 116 -0.64 10.41 -9.58
N SER A 117 0.18 10.00 -8.62
CA SER A 117 1.63 9.80 -8.80
C SER A 117 2.04 8.36 -9.12
N ASN A 118 1.08 7.45 -9.34
CA ASN A 118 1.31 6.02 -9.59
C ASN A 118 2.19 5.33 -8.53
N ASN A 119 2.07 5.75 -7.27
CA ASN A 119 2.89 5.28 -6.15
C ASN A 119 2.23 4.20 -5.29
N TRP A 120 1.01 3.77 -5.62
CA TRP A 120 0.36 2.67 -4.90
C TRP A 120 1.20 1.38 -4.87
N PRO A 121 1.80 0.91 -5.99
CA PRO A 121 2.67 -0.26 -5.97
C PRO A 121 3.90 -0.07 -5.07
N LEU A 122 4.46 1.15 -5.02
CA LEU A 122 5.59 1.46 -4.15
C LEU A 122 5.17 1.41 -2.68
N PHE A 123 4.01 1.97 -2.34
CA PHE A 123 3.47 1.89 -0.98
C PHE A 123 3.22 0.44 -0.55
N MET A 124 2.65 -0.41 -1.41
CA MET A 124 2.46 -1.84 -1.11
C MET A 124 3.78 -2.57 -0.86
N LYS A 125 4.87 -2.23 -1.57
CA LYS A 125 6.22 -2.76 -1.27
C LYS A 125 6.74 -2.33 0.10
N MET A 126 6.41 -1.11 0.55
CA MET A 126 6.75 -0.67 1.91
C MET A 126 5.98 -1.49 2.95
N VAL A 127 4.68 -1.71 2.72
CA VAL A 127 3.84 -2.56 3.59
C VAL A 127 4.38 -3.99 3.66
N GLU A 128 4.74 -4.57 2.51
CA GLU A 128 5.34 -5.90 2.41
C GLU A 128 6.63 -6.02 3.21
N ALA A 129 7.55 -5.08 3.04
CA ALA A 129 8.81 -5.06 3.79
C ALA A 129 8.58 -5.00 5.30
N GLU A 130 7.70 -4.09 5.76
CA GLU A 130 7.37 -3.96 7.18
C GLU A 130 6.66 -5.22 7.70
N TYR A 131 5.76 -5.82 6.93
CA TYR A 131 5.06 -7.05 7.32
C TYR A 131 6.03 -8.22 7.48
N PHE A 132 6.97 -8.42 6.54
CA PHE A 132 7.97 -9.48 6.64
C PHE A 132 8.93 -9.25 7.80
N ILE A 133 9.34 -8.00 8.07
CA ILE A 133 10.17 -7.68 9.24
C ILE A 133 9.45 -8.10 10.53
N ARG A 134 8.15 -7.81 10.64
CA ARG A 134 7.36 -8.13 11.83
C ARG A 134 7.08 -9.62 11.99
N THR A 135 6.85 -10.34 10.90
CA THR A 135 6.37 -11.73 10.94
C THR A 135 7.49 -12.74 10.76
N LEU A 136 8.21 -12.66 9.64
CA LEU A 136 9.20 -13.65 9.22
C LEU A 136 10.59 -13.38 9.81
N TYR A 137 10.92 -12.12 10.06
CA TYR A 137 12.25 -11.70 10.52
C TYR A 137 12.24 -11.06 11.91
N LYS A 138 11.27 -11.43 12.77
CA LYS A 138 11.15 -10.92 14.15
C LYS A 138 12.39 -11.17 15.02
N ASP A 139 13.15 -12.22 14.70
CA ASP A 139 14.39 -12.59 15.39
C ASP A 139 15.62 -11.86 14.82
N TYR A 140 15.43 -10.82 14.01
CA TYR A 140 16.50 -10.03 13.44
C TYR A 140 16.32 -8.53 13.74
N THR A 141 17.43 -7.85 14.01
CA THR A 141 17.50 -6.39 13.96
C THR A 141 18.16 -5.94 12.68
N ILE A 142 17.53 -5.01 11.97
CA ILE A 142 18.05 -4.43 10.73
C ILE A 142 18.41 -2.97 10.98
N ARG A 143 19.63 -2.58 10.64
CA ARG A 143 20.13 -1.21 10.80
C ARG A 143 20.73 -0.70 9.50
N PHE A 144 20.46 0.55 9.19
CA PHE A 144 21.06 1.27 8.08
C PHE A 144 22.17 2.16 8.64
N ILE A 145 23.37 2.02 8.09
CA ILE A 145 24.55 2.79 8.48
C ILE A 145 24.99 3.57 7.24
N SER A 146 24.73 4.87 7.23
CA SER A 146 25.12 5.72 6.10
C SER A 146 26.62 5.98 6.13
N ASN A 147 27.28 5.83 4.98
CA ASN A 147 28.67 6.25 4.80
C ASN A 147 28.77 7.71 4.32
N ASN A 148 27.63 8.37 4.11
CA ASN A 148 27.52 9.73 3.61
C ASN A 148 26.44 10.48 4.41
N THR A 149 26.67 10.62 5.73
CA THR A 149 25.67 11.15 6.68
C THR A 149 25.23 12.59 6.43
N GLU A 150 25.97 13.35 5.63
CA GLU A 150 25.57 14.68 5.16
C GLU A 150 24.36 14.62 4.19
N TYR A 151 24.22 13.53 3.44
CA TYR A 151 23.22 13.39 2.38
C TYR A 151 22.16 12.33 2.68
N ILE A 152 22.54 11.28 3.41
CA ILE A 152 21.65 10.16 3.73
C ILE A 152 21.73 9.86 5.22
N ASP A 153 20.60 9.80 5.92
CA ASP A 153 20.59 9.46 7.35
C ASP A 153 20.69 7.94 7.61
N ASN A 154 20.85 7.54 8.87
CA ASN A 154 20.88 6.13 9.29
C ASN A 154 19.50 5.44 9.25
N ARG A 155 18.52 6.03 8.56
CA ARG A 155 17.25 5.42 8.19
C ARG A 155 17.17 5.19 6.68
N GLY A 156 18.25 5.46 5.96
CA GLY A 156 18.33 5.34 4.49
C GLY A 156 17.60 6.47 3.76
N ARG A 157 17.25 7.58 4.43
CA ARG A 157 16.52 8.71 3.82
C ARG A 157 17.50 9.76 3.31
N ILE A 158 17.23 10.28 2.11
CA ILE A 158 17.96 11.43 1.57
C ILE A 158 17.52 12.67 2.36
N ILE A 159 18.47 13.34 3.02
CA ILE A 159 18.24 14.54 3.84
C ILE A 159 18.84 15.81 3.21
N ASN A 160 19.73 15.66 2.24
CA ASN A 160 20.32 16.76 1.49
C ASN A 160 20.79 16.24 0.12
N LEU A 161 20.86 17.12 -0.86
CA LEU A 161 21.43 16.82 -2.18
C LEU A 161 22.84 17.43 -2.30
N PRO A 162 23.77 16.79 -3.02
CA PRO A 162 25.09 17.35 -3.30
C PRO A 162 25.05 18.49 -4.35
N ASN A 163 26.13 19.27 -4.48
CA ASN A 163 26.24 20.29 -5.54
C ASN A 163 26.59 19.71 -6.92
N THR A 164 27.23 18.54 -6.94
CA THR A 164 27.52 17.77 -8.14
C THR A 164 26.97 16.36 -7.97
N PRO A 165 26.52 15.68 -9.05
CA PRO A 165 26.03 14.32 -8.92
C PRO A 165 27.10 13.44 -8.30
N MET A 166 26.72 12.62 -7.33
CA MET A 166 27.64 11.72 -6.65
C MET A 166 27.00 10.37 -6.38
N ARG A 167 27.85 9.37 -6.14
CA ARG A 167 27.40 8.08 -5.62
C ARG A 167 27.62 8.06 -4.11
N ALA A 168 26.52 7.97 -3.37
CA ALA A 168 26.54 7.74 -1.94
C ALA A 168 26.38 6.24 -1.64
N SER A 169 26.66 5.84 -0.41
CA SER A 169 26.51 4.45 0.03
C SER A 169 25.99 4.33 1.46
N TYR A 170 25.36 3.20 1.74
CA TYR A 170 24.95 2.80 3.07
C TYR A 170 25.18 1.29 3.25
N THR A 171 25.57 0.91 4.46
CA THR A 171 25.72 -0.49 4.87
C THR A 171 24.45 -0.90 5.61
N VAL A 172 23.84 -2.00 5.17
CA VAL A 172 22.77 -2.67 5.92
C VAL A 172 23.42 -3.71 6.81
N GLU A 173 23.23 -3.55 8.11
CA GLU A 173 23.61 -4.51 9.16
C GLU A 173 22.38 -5.32 9.55
N VAL A 174 22.50 -6.65 9.53
CA VAL A 174 21.45 -7.57 9.97
C VAL A 174 22.03 -8.46 11.07
N THR A 175 21.46 -8.38 12.28
CA THR A 175 21.90 -9.16 13.43
C THR A 175 20.79 -10.08 13.90
N HIS A 176 21.07 -11.36 14.07
CA HIS A 176 20.15 -12.31 14.70
C HIS A 176 20.13 -12.07 16.21
N THR A 177 18.96 -11.83 16.79
CA THR A 177 18.77 -11.38 18.19
C THR A 177 19.26 -12.38 19.22
N GLN A 178 19.09 -13.68 18.97
CA GLN A 178 19.47 -14.73 19.93
C GLN A 178 20.95 -15.15 19.83
N THR A 179 21.51 -15.23 18.62
CA THR A 179 22.87 -15.73 18.40
C THR A 179 23.91 -14.62 18.33
N ASN A 180 23.49 -13.36 18.22
CA ASN A 180 24.33 -12.20 17.93
C ASN A 180 25.19 -12.35 16.65
N LYS A 181 24.82 -13.27 15.75
CA LYS A 181 25.47 -13.37 14.44
C LYS A 181 25.04 -12.17 13.59
N THR A 182 26.03 -11.44 13.08
CA THR A 182 25.81 -10.24 12.25
C THR A 182 26.34 -10.44 10.83
N GLU A 183 25.56 -10.01 9.86
CA GLU A 183 25.93 -9.95 8.45
C GLU A 183 25.80 -8.51 7.94
N TYR A 184 26.63 -8.15 6.96
CA TYR A 184 26.70 -6.80 6.41
C TYR A 184 26.56 -6.82 4.90
N LYS A 185 25.85 -5.84 4.34
CA LYS A 185 25.79 -5.63 2.89
C LYS A 185 25.85 -4.15 2.53
N LEU A 186 26.79 -3.80 1.66
CA LEU A 186 26.96 -2.46 1.13
C LEU A 186 26.02 -2.22 -0.05
N PHE A 187 25.32 -1.09 -0.02
CA PHE A 187 24.47 -0.61 -1.10
C PHE A 187 24.92 0.78 -1.55
N TYR A 188 24.67 1.07 -2.82
CA TYR A 188 24.99 2.35 -3.44
C TYR A 188 23.73 3.01 -3.97
N VAL A 189 23.68 4.34 -3.88
CA VAL A 189 22.62 5.16 -4.46
C VAL A 189 23.26 6.34 -5.20
N ASN A 190 22.76 6.62 -6.39
CA ASN A 190 23.17 7.79 -7.15
C ASN A 190 22.33 8.98 -6.68
N LEU A 191 22.97 10.03 -6.19
CA LEU A 191 22.33 11.27 -5.78
C LEU A 191 22.48 12.30 -6.90
N PRO A 192 21.38 12.93 -7.36
CA PRO A 192 21.46 14.03 -8.30
C PRO A 192 22.03 15.27 -7.61
N ALA A 193 22.56 16.21 -8.39
CA ALA A 193 22.89 17.52 -7.87
C ALA A 193 21.62 18.29 -7.44
N LYS A 194 21.79 19.26 -6.53
CA LYS A 194 20.78 20.29 -6.27
C LYS A 194 20.36 20.94 -7.59
N SER A 195 19.05 21.08 -7.78
CA SER A 195 18.45 21.86 -8.86
C SER A 195 18.68 23.36 -8.65
#